data_AF-A0AAV5U3T5-F1
#
_entry.id   AF-A0AAV5U3T5-F1
#
_cell.length_a   1.000
_cell.length_b   1.000
_cell.length_c   1.000
_cell.angle_alpha   90.00
_cell.angle_beta   90.00
_cell.angle_gamma   90.00
#
_symmetry.space_group_name_H-M   'P 1'
#
loop_
_entity.id
_entity.type
_entity.pdbx_description
1 polymer ?
#
loop_
_entity_poly.entity_id
_entity_poly.type
_entity_poly.pdbx_seq_one_letter_code
_entity_poly.pdbx_strand_id
1 'polypeptide(L)' 'DLDGIKLMDNHKSFMGQSWRAVAMIKHIQHPIFNGGHYVCFTREDDGHWRVHDDDALPSSIGVRYRHRSTFRYAPGA' A
#
# COMPACT_ATOMS: atom_id res chain seq x y z
N ASP A 1 6.38 9.14 2.11
CA ASP A 1 6.93 8.65 0.85
C ASP A 1 5.80 8.50 -0.16
N LEU A 2 5.84 9.27 -1.25
CA LEU A 2 4.80 9.31 -2.30
C LEU A 2 5.07 8.28 -3.42
N ASP A 3 6.18 7.54 -3.32
CA ASP A 3 6.69 6.74 -4.43
C ASP A 3 6.02 5.37 -4.53
N GLY A 4 5.65 4.76 -3.40
CA GLY A 4 4.90 3.49 -3.38
C GLY A 4 3.51 3.58 -4.03
N ILE A 5 2.82 4.71 -3.87
CA ILE A 5 1.48 4.91 -4.46
C ILE A 5 1.58 5.24 -5.95
N LYS A 6 2.61 5.99 -6.37
CA LYS A 6 2.89 6.18 -7.79
C LYS A 6 3.20 4.85 -8.48
N LEU A 7 3.79 3.87 -7.79
CA LEU A 7 4.04 2.54 -8.36
C LEU A 7 2.75 1.72 -8.57
N MET A 8 1.73 1.90 -7.74
CA MET A 8 0.46 1.15 -7.81
C MET A 8 -0.33 1.41 -9.09
N ASP A 9 -0.40 2.66 -9.54
CA ASP A 9 -1.14 3.05 -10.74
C ASP A 9 -0.25 3.17 -11.99
N ASN A 10 1.06 2.92 -11.86
CA ASN A 10 1.98 3.00 -12.98
C ASN A 10 1.97 1.72 -13.82
N HIS A 11 1.73 1.89 -15.12
CA HIS A 11 2.05 0.89 -16.12
C HIS A 11 3.52 1.01 -16.49
N LYS A 12 4.29 -0.06 -16.31
CA LYS A 12 5.69 -0.12 -16.73
C LYS A 12 5.78 -0.93 -18.01
N SER A 13 6.27 -0.32 -19.07
CA SER A 13 6.49 -1.01 -20.34
C SER A 13 7.97 -1.33 -20.51
N PHE A 14 8.29 -2.58 -20.83
CA PHE A 14 9.64 -3.02 -21.15
C PHE A 14 9.58 -4.03 -22.29
N MET A 15 10.38 -3.81 -23.35
CA MET A 15 10.42 -4.67 -24.54
C MET A 15 9.04 -4.98 -25.15
N GLY A 16 8.17 -3.96 -25.24
CA GLY A 16 6.82 -4.09 -25.81
C GLY A 16 5.79 -4.79 -24.91
N GLN A 17 6.20 -5.28 -23.74
CA GLN A 17 5.31 -5.85 -22.74
C GLN A 17 4.96 -4.81 -21.68
N SER A 18 3.69 -4.77 -21.29
CA SER A 18 3.21 -3.87 -20.24
C SER A 18 2.93 -4.63 -18.96
N TRP A 19 3.54 -4.18 -17.88
CA TRP A 19 3.39 -4.72 -16.55
C TRP A 19 2.57 -3.75 -15.71
N ARG A 20 1.68 -4.31 -14.91
CA ARG A 20 0.82 -3.59 -13.98
C ARG A 20 0.97 -4.20 -12.60
N ALA A 21 1.13 -3.37 -11.59
CA ALA A 21 1.13 -3.83 -10.22
C ALA A 21 -0.25 -4.43 -9.86
N VAL A 22 -0.24 -5.59 -9.21
CA VAL A 22 -1.43 -6.24 -8.65
C VAL A 22 -1.34 -6.41 -7.14
N ALA A 23 -0.13 -6.32 -6.58
CA ALA A 23 0.09 -6.34 -5.15
C ALA A 23 1.31 -5.47 -4.75
N MET A 24 1.32 -4.97 -3.52
CA MET A 24 2.45 -4.26 -2.92
C MET A 24 2.49 -4.56 -1.42
N ILE A 25 3.68 -4.82 -0.89
CA ILE A 25 3.91 -4.92 0.56
C ILE A 25 4.63 -3.65 1.01
N LYS A 26 4.18 -3.05 2.11
CA LYS A 26 4.75 -1.84 2.66
C LYS A 26 5.16 -2.03 4.10
N HIS A 27 6.40 -1.68 4.39
CA HIS A 27 6.88 -1.50 5.75
C HIS A 27 6.54 -0.10 6.26
N ILE A 28 5.98 -0.01 7.47
CA ILE A 28 5.66 1.20 8.20
C ILE A 28 6.56 1.21 9.44
N GLN A 29 7.66 1.95 9.36
CA GLN A 29 8.64 2.04 10.43
C GLN A 29 8.02 2.62 11.71
N HIS A 30 8.29 1.99 12.86
CA HIS A 30 8.01 2.59 14.16
C HIS A 30 9.05 3.69 14.44
N PRO A 31 8.64 4.91 14.87
CA PRO A 31 9.55 6.06 14.93
C PRO A 31 10.66 5.95 15.98
N ILE A 32 10.54 5.06 16.96
CA ILE A 32 11.42 5.03 18.16
C ILE A 32 12.23 3.73 18.28
N PHE A 33 11.78 2.62 17.69
CA PHE A 33 12.41 1.31 17.86
C PHE A 33 12.73 0.70 16.50
N ASN A 34 13.66 -0.26 16.45
CA ASN A 34 13.97 -1.08 15.27
C ASN A 34 12.85 -2.09 14.92
N GLY A 35 11.60 -1.69 15.12
CA GLY A 35 10.40 -2.43 14.75
C GLY A 35 9.55 -1.61 13.77
N GLY A 36 8.51 -2.23 13.27
CA GLY A 36 7.56 -1.61 12.36
C GLY A 36 6.43 -2.57 12.06
N HIS A 37 5.54 -2.12 11.19
CA HIS A 37 4.37 -2.88 10.79
C HIS A 37 4.37 -3.10 9.28
N TYR A 38 3.97 -4.28 8.82
CA TYR A 38 3.83 -4.57 7.40
C TYR A 38 2.36 -4.63 7.03
N VAL A 39 2.00 -3.93 5.96
CA VAL A 39 0.65 -4.02 5.37
C VAL A 39 0.75 -4.44 3.91
N CYS A 40 -0.25 -5.19 3.45
CA CYS A 40 -0.35 -5.60 2.06
C CYS A 40 -1.43 -4.79 1.34
N PHE A 41 -1.21 -4.49 0.08
CA PHE A 41 -2.19 -3.90 -0.81
C PHE A 41 -2.37 -4.81 -2.02
N THR A 42 -3.62 -5.07 -2.39
CA THR A 42 -3.96 -5.84 -3.60
C THR A 42 -4.87 -5.03 -4.49
N ARG A 43 -4.74 -5.22 -5.80
CA ARG A 43 -5.67 -4.70 -6.79
C ARG A 43 -6.66 -5.80 -7.12
N GLU A 44 -7.92 -5.56 -6.78
CA GLU A 44 -9.00 -6.51 -7.00
C GLU A 44 -9.49 -6.47 -8.45
N ASP A 45 -10.35 -7.44 -8.82
CA ASP A 45 -10.95 -7.54 -10.16
C ASP A 45 -11.82 -6.32 -10.51
N ASP A 46 -12.37 -5.64 -9.50
CA ASP A 46 -13.10 -4.37 -9.65
C ASP A 46 -12.17 -3.19 -10.03
N GLY A 47 -10.86 -3.43 -10.12
CA GLY A 47 -9.84 -2.45 -10.48
C GLY A 47 -9.39 -1.54 -9.34
N HIS A 48 -10.01 -1.63 -8.16
CA HIS A 48 -9.70 -0.85 -6.97
C HIS A 48 -8.66 -1.55 -6.10
N TRP A 49 -7.96 -0.75 -5.31
CA TRP A 49 -6.97 -1.22 -4.38
C TRP A 49 -7.58 -1.40 -2.97
N ARG A 50 -7.25 -2.51 -2.32
CA ARG A 50 -7.61 -2.81 -0.94
C ARG A 50 -6.35 -2.87 -0.08
N VAL A 51 -6.46 -2.48 1.18
CA VAL A 51 -5.41 -2.69 2.20
C VAL A 51 -5.81 -3.86 3.09
N HIS A 52 -4.83 -4.72 3.38
CA HIS A 52 -4.89 -5.85 4.29
C HIS A 52 -3.90 -5.58 5.42
N ASP A 53 -4.42 -5.54 6.63
CA ASP A 53 -3.71 -5.21 7.85
C ASP A 53 -3.99 -6.32 8.87
N ASP A 54 -3.07 -7.29 8.93
CA ASP A 54 -3.20 -8.52 9.73
C ASP A 54 -4.58 -9.20 9.62
N ASP A 55 -5.35 -9.21 10.70
CA ASP A 55 -6.68 -9.82 10.84
C ASP A 55 -7.83 -8.85 10.57
N ALA A 56 -7.55 -7.58 10.27
CA ALA A 56 -8.57 -6.60 9.93
C ALA A 56 -9.24 -6.91 8.59
N LEU A 57 -10.55 -6.65 8.51
CA LEU A 57 -11.29 -6.79 7.26
C LEU A 57 -10.70 -5.87 6.17
N PRO A 58 -10.48 -6.37 4.95
CA PRO A 58 -9.89 -5.57 3.88
C PRO A 58 -10.74 -4.34 3.56
N SER A 59 -10.08 -3.18 3.48
CA SER A 59 -10.76 -1.89 3.24
C SER A 59 -10.25 -1.19 1.99
N SER A 60 -11.12 -0.43 1.32
CA SER A 60 -10.73 0.35 0.14
C SER A 60 -9.73 1.43 0.55
N ILE A 61 -8.65 1.55 -0.21
CA ILE A 61 -7.73 2.67 -0.02
C ILE A 61 -8.38 3.93 -0.61
N GLY A 62 -9.10 4.68 0.22
CA GLY A 62 -9.62 5.99 -0.17
C GLY A 62 -8.47 6.98 -0.47
N VAL A 63 -8.81 8.24 -0.78
CA VAL A 63 -7.83 9.34 -0.97
C VAL A 63 -6.87 9.51 0.22
N ARG A 64 -7.27 9.03 1.40
CA ARG A 64 -6.51 9.05 2.65
C ARG A 64 -5.15 8.34 2.56
N TYR A 65 -4.99 7.36 1.66
CA TYR A 65 -3.71 6.71 1.39
C TYR A 65 -2.98 7.29 0.18
N ARG A 66 -3.61 8.15 -0.64
CA ARG A 66 -2.96 8.87 -1.75
C ARG A 66 -2.08 10.02 -1.29
N HIS A 67 -2.44 10.67 -0.19
CA HIS A 67 -1.69 11.80 0.35
C HIS A 67 -0.96 11.39 1.62
N ARG A 68 0.36 11.27 1.51
CA ARG A 68 1.32 11.27 2.63
C ARG A 68 0.95 10.26 3.72
N SER A 69 1.47 9.05 3.63
CA SER A 69 1.49 8.16 4.80
C SER A 69 2.45 8.73 5.85
N THR A 70 1.98 9.72 6.61
CA THR A 70 2.50 10.04 7.94
C THR A 70 1.80 9.18 8.99
N PHE A 71 1.23 8.03 8.59
CA PHE A 71 0.58 7.09 9.49
C PHE A 71 1.65 6.60 10.47
N ARG A 72 1.63 7.17 11.67
CA ARG A 72 2.30 6.61 12.83
C ARG A 72 1.36 5.52 13.30
N TYR A 73 1.83 4.28 13.33
CA TYR A 73 1.10 3.19 13.96
C TYR A 73 0.74 3.62 15.39
N ALA A 74 -0.55 3.68 15.68
CA ALA A 74 -1.07 3.80 17.04
C ALA A 74 -1.62 2.43 17.39
N PRO A 75 -0.98 1.66 18.30
CA PRO A 75 -1.53 0.39 18.71
C PRO A 75 -2.88 0.62 19.42
N GLY A 76 -3.93 -0.06 18.96
CA GLY A 76 -5.19 -0.23 19.70
C GLY A 76 -6.16 0.96 19.74
N ALA A 77 -6.85 1.23 18.63
CA ALA A 77 -8.13 1.95 18.65
C ALA A 77 -9.18 1.16 17.88
#